data_AF-A0A5N8XQE9-F1
#
_entry.id   AF-A0A5N8XQE9-F1
#
_cell.length_a   1.000
_cell.length_b   1.000
_cell.length_c   1.000
_cell.angle_alpha   90.00
_cell.angle_beta   90.00
_cell.angle_gamma   90.00
#
_symmetry.space_group_name_H-M   'P 1'
#
loop_
_entity.id
_entity.type
_entity.pdbx_description
1 polymer ?
#
loop_
_entity_poly.entity_id
_entity_poly.type
_entity_poly.pdbx_seq_one_letter_code
_entity_poly.pdbx_strand_id
1 'polypeptide(L)'
;MTDLEVSPEILKKGAAGILECLASAEKVDLEPLAKQGSSLGADSAAAALVTFCATWQSGAEFLADCAATLAEGLNSASNNYAATDDAIRDAVNSVKSDLS
;
A
#
# COMPACT_ATOMS: atom_id res chain seq x y z
N MET A 1 13.48 -19.64 17.89
CA MET A 1 12.08 -19.23 18.09
C MET A 1 11.95 -17.84 17.49
N THR A 2 11.13 -17.66 16.46
CA THR A 2 10.53 -16.35 16.20
C THR A 2 9.36 -16.29 17.17
N ASP A 3 9.58 -15.71 18.34
CA ASP A 3 8.69 -15.83 19.52
C ASP A 3 7.40 -15.01 19.40
N LEU A 4 7.18 -14.39 18.22
CA LEU A 4 6.08 -13.47 17.97
C LEU A 4 5.02 -13.98 16.96
N GLU A 5 5.09 -15.25 16.52
CA GLU A 5 4.20 -15.91 15.52
C GLU A 5 4.02 -15.21 14.15
N VAL A 6 4.43 -13.94 14.03
CA VAL A 6 4.36 -13.11 12.84
C VAL A 6 5.78 -12.81 12.39
N SER A 7 6.12 -13.26 11.17
CA SER A 7 7.42 -12.96 10.59
C SER A 7 7.44 -11.52 10.03
N PRO A 8 8.41 -10.66 10.42
CA PRO A 8 8.58 -9.33 9.85
C PRO A 8 8.63 -9.33 8.30
N GLU A 9 9.25 -10.36 7.72
CA GLU A 9 9.35 -10.51 6.26
C GLU A 9 7.99 -10.78 5.59
N ILE A 10 7.06 -11.46 6.26
CA ILE A 10 5.70 -11.65 5.77
C ILE A 10 4.96 -10.30 5.74
N LEU A 11 5.16 -9.45 6.75
CA LEU A 11 4.53 -8.13 6.81
C LEU A 11 5.05 -7.21 5.69
N LYS A 12 6.38 -7.16 5.47
CA LYS A 12 6.96 -6.41 4.34
C LYS A 12 6.47 -6.92 3.00
N LYS A 13 6.35 -8.24 2.83
CA LYS A 13 5.81 -8.84 1.61
C LYS A 13 4.34 -8.46 1.40
N GLY A 14 3.55 -8.43 2.47
CA GLY A 14 2.16 -7.94 2.45
C GLY A 14 2.08 -6.48 1.99
N ALA A 15 2.93 -5.62 2.53
CA ALA A 15 3.01 -4.20 2.14
C ALA A 15 3.34 -4.05 0.64
N ALA A 16 4.35 -4.78 0.15
CA ALA A 16 4.71 -4.78 -1.27
C ALA A 16 3.57 -5.29 -2.17
N GLY A 17 2.90 -6.37 -1.77
CA GLY A 17 1.79 -6.93 -2.54
C GLY A 17 0.58 -6.00 -2.65
N ILE A 18 0.28 -5.23 -1.60
CA ILE A 18 -0.77 -4.20 -1.63
C ILE A 18 -0.44 -3.13 -2.68
N LEU A 19 0.79 -2.63 -2.69
CA LEU A 19 1.23 -1.60 -3.63
C LEU A 19 1.30 -2.13 -5.07
N GLU A 20 1.75 -3.37 -5.27
CA GLU A 20 1.82 -4.00 -6.59
C GLU A 20 0.43 -4.18 -7.24
N CYS A 21 -0.59 -4.56 -6.45
CA CYS A 21 -1.97 -4.62 -6.92
C CYS A 21 -2.47 -3.27 -7.47
N LEU A 22 -2.00 -2.17 -6.89
CA LEU A 22 -2.41 -0.81 -7.26
C LEU A 22 -1.70 -0.22 -8.46
N ALA A 23 -0.48 -0.69 -8.75
CA ALA A 23 0.27 -0.28 -9.95
C ALA A 23 -0.51 -0.53 -11.25
N SER A 24 -1.51 -1.42 -11.24
CA SER A 24 -2.40 -1.64 -12.38
C SER A 24 -3.48 -0.57 -12.53
N ALA A 25 -3.99 -0.03 -11.42
CA ALA A 25 -5.00 1.04 -11.43
C ALA A 25 -4.38 2.39 -11.82
N GLU A 26 -3.16 2.69 -11.38
CA GLU A 26 -2.41 3.90 -11.75
C GLU A 26 -2.04 3.95 -13.24
N LYS A 27 -1.96 2.81 -13.91
CA LYS A 27 -1.66 2.72 -15.36
C LYS A 27 -2.85 3.10 -16.25
N VAL A 28 -4.05 3.23 -15.68
CA VAL A 28 -5.26 3.56 -16.45
C VAL A 28 -5.30 5.08 -16.66
N ASP A 29 -4.68 5.53 -17.74
CA ASP A 29 -4.76 6.93 -18.19
C ASP A 29 -6.05 7.16 -19.00
N LEU A 30 -6.99 7.87 -18.39
CA LEU A 30 -8.26 8.24 -19.02
C LEU A 30 -8.29 9.68 -19.54
N GLU A 31 -7.22 10.46 -19.34
CA GLU A 31 -7.15 11.85 -19.76
C GLU A 31 -7.31 12.01 -21.30
N PRO A 32 -6.70 11.15 -22.14
CA PRO A 32 -6.90 11.19 -23.59
C PRO A 32 -8.36 10.90 -23.99
N LEU A 33 -9.03 9.99 -23.28
CA LEU A 33 -10.43 9.64 -23.53
C LEU A 33 -11.37 10.79 -23.15
N ALA A 34 -11.13 11.44 -22.01
CA ALA A 34 -11.89 12.62 -21.59
C ALA A 34 -11.78 13.76 -22.62
N LYS A 35 -10.58 13.99 -23.19
CA LYS A 35 -10.35 15.01 -24.24
C LYS A 35 -11.08 14.70 -25.56
N GLN A 36 -11.32 13.41 -25.85
CA GLN A 36 -12.09 12.99 -27.02
C GLN A 36 -13.61 13.11 -26.84
N GLY A 37 -14.13 13.43 -25.65
CA GLY A 37 -15.57 13.55 -25.42
C GLY A 37 -16.28 14.45 -26.44
N SER A 38 -15.66 15.58 -26.80
CA SER A 38 -16.18 16.52 -27.81
C SER A 38 -16.30 15.94 -29.23
N SER A 39 -15.57 14.86 -29.54
CA SER A 39 -15.62 14.17 -30.84
C SER A 39 -16.75 13.16 -30.97
N LEU A 40 -17.46 12.84 -29.87
CA LEU A 40 -18.55 11.85 -29.85
C LEU A 40 -19.86 12.36 -30.48
N GLY A 41 -19.93 13.64 -30.87
CA GLY A 41 -21.07 14.21 -31.59
C GLY A 41 -22.37 14.38 -30.78
N ALA A 42 -22.40 13.92 -29.52
CA ALA A 42 -23.51 14.08 -28.59
C ALA A 42 -23.02 14.67 -27.26
N ASP A 43 -23.39 15.93 -26.97
CA ASP A 43 -22.94 16.68 -25.80
C ASP A 43 -23.20 15.95 -24.46
N SER A 44 -24.31 15.21 -24.38
CA SER A 44 -24.66 14.42 -23.19
C SER A 44 -23.73 13.21 -22.98
N ALA A 45 -23.33 12.53 -24.06
CA ALA A 45 -22.39 11.41 -23.99
C ALA A 45 -20.97 11.89 -23.67
N ALA A 46 -20.57 13.03 -24.24
CA ALA A 46 -19.32 13.70 -23.93
C ALA A 46 -19.23 14.06 -22.44
N ALA A 47 -20.29 14.68 -21.89
CA ALA A 47 -20.36 15.07 -20.48
C ALA A 47 -20.35 13.86 -19.54
N ALA A 48 -21.06 12.79 -19.90
CA ALA A 48 -21.06 11.54 -19.13
C ALA A 48 -19.67 10.89 -19.11
N LEU A 49 -18.96 10.88 -20.24
CA LEU A 49 -17.59 10.36 -20.31
C LEU A 49 -16.63 11.17 -19.44
N VAL A 50 -16.67 12.50 -19.53
CA VAL A 50 -15.83 13.38 -18.69
C VAL A 50 -16.11 13.15 -17.21
N THR A 51 -17.38 13.03 -16.82
CA THR A 51 -17.78 12.75 -15.44
C THR A 51 -17.25 11.40 -14.95
N PHE A 52 -17.34 10.37 -15.80
CA PHE A 52 -16.79 9.04 -15.51
C PHE A 52 -15.28 9.10 -15.31
N CYS A 53 -14.53 9.72 -16.23
CA CYS A 53 -13.08 9.82 -16.14
C CYS A 53 -12.63 10.54 -14.86
N ALA A 54 -13.28 11.67 -14.52
CA ALA A 54 -12.98 12.39 -13.28
C ALA A 54 -13.27 11.54 -12.04
N THR A 55 -14.41 10.83 -12.01
CA THR A 55 -14.78 9.97 -10.88
C THR A 55 -13.80 8.80 -10.72
N TRP A 56 -13.40 8.18 -11.83
CA TRP A 56 -12.39 7.12 -11.82
C TRP A 56 -11.07 7.61 -11.25
N GLN A 57 -10.59 8.78 -11.70
CA GLN A 57 -9.32 9.33 -11.24
C GLN A 57 -9.34 9.62 -9.73
N SER A 58 -10.39 10.27 -9.22
CA SER A 58 -10.53 10.50 -7.77
C SER A 58 -10.63 9.20 -6.96
N GLY A 59 -11.32 8.19 -7.49
CA GLY A 59 -11.42 6.88 -6.85
C GLY A 59 -10.08 6.12 -6.82
N ALA A 60 -9.31 6.22 -7.90
CA ALA A 60 -7.98 5.62 -7.98
C ALA A 60 -7.00 6.28 -7.00
N GLU A 61 -6.99 7.60 -6.90
CA GLU A 61 -6.19 8.35 -5.92
C GLU A 61 -6.56 7.95 -4.48
N PHE A 62 -7.85 7.92 -4.14
CA PHE A 62 -8.30 7.50 -2.81
C PHE A 62 -7.87 6.07 -2.47
N LEU A 63 -7.96 5.15 -3.44
CA LEU A 63 -7.52 3.77 -3.26
C LEU A 63 -6.00 3.68 -3.05
N ALA A 64 -5.22 4.48 -3.80
CA ALA A 64 -3.77 4.56 -3.67
C ALA A 64 -3.35 5.06 -2.28
N ASP A 65 -3.98 6.13 -1.77
CA ASP A 65 -3.72 6.67 -0.43
C ASP A 65 -4.04 5.65 0.68
N CYS A 66 -5.17 4.96 0.55
CA CYS A 66 -5.58 3.92 1.50
C CYS A 66 -4.55 2.78 1.56
N ALA A 67 -4.06 2.35 0.41
CA ALA A 67 -3.06 1.30 0.32
C ALA A 67 -1.68 1.72 0.79
N ALA A 68 -1.26 2.96 0.49
CA ALA A 68 -0.03 3.52 1.05
C ALA A 68 -0.08 3.50 2.58
N THR A 69 -1.19 3.93 3.17
CA THR A 69 -1.43 3.90 4.62
C THR A 69 -1.35 2.47 5.19
N LEU A 70 -1.97 1.49 4.52
CA LEU A 70 -1.92 0.09 4.95
C LEU A 70 -0.51 -0.50 4.83
N ALA A 71 0.20 -0.21 3.74
CA ALA A 71 1.57 -0.65 3.52
C ALA A 71 2.53 -0.05 4.56
N GLU A 72 2.39 1.23 4.88
CA GLU A 72 3.12 1.90 5.95
C GLU A 72 2.85 1.28 7.32
N GLY A 73 1.58 0.95 7.61
CA GLY A 73 1.19 0.26 8.84
C GLY A 73 1.86 -1.11 8.98
N LEU A 74 1.88 -1.90 7.90
CA LEU A 74 2.57 -3.20 7.87
C LEU A 74 4.08 -3.07 8.04
N ASN A 75 4.71 -2.10 7.38
CA ASN A 75 6.14 -1.83 7.52
C ASN A 75 6.49 -1.38 8.95
N SER A 76 5.65 -0.53 9.55
CA SER A 76 5.81 -0.09 10.94
C SER A 76 5.71 -1.26 11.91
N ALA A 77 4.71 -2.13 11.72
CA ALA A 77 4.58 -3.36 12.51
C ALA A 77 5.83 -4.24 12.36
N SER A 78 6.30 -4.48 11.13
CA SER A 78 7.53 -5.24 10.87
C SER A 78 8.73 -4.71 11.65
N ASN A 79 8.92 -3.38 11.66
CA ASN A 79 10.05 -2.77 12.36
C ASN A 79 9.92 -2.92 13.88
N ASN A 80 8.71 -2.77 14.42
CA ASN A 80 8.44 -2.94 15.85
C ASN A 80 8.68 -4.38 16.31
N TYR A 81 8.25 -5.37 15.52
CA TYR A 81 8.52 -6.79 15.80
C TYR A 81 10.03 -7.06 15.83
N ALA A 82 10.77 -6.60 14.82
CA ALA A 82 12.23 -6.80 14.77
C ALA A 82 12.96 -6.15 15.96
N ALA A 83 12.61 -4.90 16.30
CA ALA A 83 13.20 -4.19 17.43
C ALA A 83 12.89 -4.87 18.77
N THR A 84 11.69 -5.42 18.93
CA THR A 84 11.29 -6.16 20.13
C THR A 84 12.06 -7.46 20.27
N ASP A 85 12.21 -8.22 19.18
CA ASP A 85 12.99 -9.46 19.16
C ASP A 85 14.46 -9.20 19.51
N ASP A 86 15.05 -8.12 19.01
CA ASP A 86 16.43 -7.74 19.32
C ASP A 86 16.58 -7.33 20.80
N ALA A 87 15.66 -6.54 21.34
CA ALA A 87 15.67 -6.16 22.76
C ALA A 87 15.54 -7.37 23.69
N ILE A 88 14.69 -8.34 23.35
CA ILE A 88 14.55 -9.58 24.11
C ILE A 88 15.85 -10.39 24.04
N ARG A 89 16.46 -10.51 22.85
CA ARG A 89 17.71 -11.24 22.66
C ARG A 89 18.85 -10.63 23.48
N ASP A 90 18.96 -9.30 23.47
CA ASP A 90 19.97 -8.58 24.24
C ASP A 90 19.78 -8.76 25.75
N ALA A 91 18.54 -8.69 26.23
CA ALA A 91 18.22 -8.94 27.64
C ALA A 91 18.60 -10.37 28.06
N VAL A 92 18.29 -11.37 27.24
CA VAL A 92 18.65 -12.78 27.48
C VAL A 92 20.17 -12.96 27.50
N ASN A 93 20.89 -12.34 26.57
CA ASN A 93 22.35 -12.42 26.50
C ASN A 93 23.02 -11.74 27.71
N SER A 94 22.49 -10.60 28.18
CA SER A 94 22.97 -9.93 29.39
C SER A 94 22.85 -10.85 30.60
N VAL A 95 21.66 -11.43 30.84
CA VAL A 95 21.44 -12.35 31.96
C VAL A 95 22.38 -13.56 31.88
N LYS A 96 22.59 -14.11 30.68
CA LYS A 96 23.50 -15.24 30.48
C LYS A 96 24.95 -14.89 30.80
N SER A 97 25.39 -13.67 30.47
CA SER A 97 26.73 -13.17 30.82
C SER A 97 26.90 -12.95 32.32
N ASP A 98 25.84 -12.51 33.02
CA ASP A 98 25.89 -12.28 34.46
C ASP A 98 25.93 -13.59 35.28
N LEU A 99 25.52 -14.71 34.66
CA LEU A 99 25.48 -16.05 35.26
C LEU A 99 26.72 -16.91 34.96
N SER A 100 27.64 -16.43 34.11
CA SER A 100 28.87 -17.13 33.72
C SER A 100 30.10 -16.57 34.41
#